data_AF-A0AAE5M2G6-F1
#
_entry.id   AF-A0AAE5M2G6-F1
#
_cell.length_a   1.000
_cell.length_b   1.000
_cell.length_c   1.000
_cell.angle_alpha   90.00
_cell.angle_beta   90.00
_cell.angle_gamma   90.00
#
_symmetry.space_group_name_H-M   'P 1'
#
loop_
_entity.id
_entity.type
_entity.pdbx_description
1 polymer ?
#
loop_
_entity_poly.entity_id
_entity_poly.type
_entity_poly.pdbx_seq_one_letter_code
_entity_poly.pdbx_strand_id
1 'polypeptide(L)'
;MKKLWLIVISALFLLAGCFGLKSHDQSDETIKKGKATDQMQTFKIGQIVDADGVDVQVIKAEYINNYSDIDAPKNGKALQVTLKFKNNNKPKVVVDSSAFAMTIRGETYPDWVGGNHSEGSFTHQLSHGKTAVESLTFDVPDAKVYTLEMDAQFKKKNVKGKWNIHQAMIKKGDSQNDTNKAAASDTKEKSSKKSSKEKDYPYSADEYNALVDLYNAFTKGERMNHVTRGVTNKEYNDLADRVDKLLEDYGEELDTAYQKAVKEEEAEWQKNQDRINKEFEAEMKRQDEVNAREEAQRRKQEEAEQRAYEAQVQRQNEQAAREAEAQKQQNTNNQSQDDSQ
;
A
#
# COMPACT_ATOMS: atom_id res chain seq x y z
N MET A 1 -29.01 6.99 -38.62
CA MET A 1 -29.39 8.31 -38.06
C MET A 1 -29.61 8.12 -36.56
N LYS A 2 -28.65 8.52 -35.69
CA LYS A 2 -28.74 9.64 -34.71
C LYS A 2 -30.03 9.58 -33.86
N LYS A 3 -30.05 9.51 -32.52
CA LYS A 3 -29.30 10.23 -31.46
C LYS A 3 -29.36 9.41 -30.14
N LEU A 4 -28.26 9.08 -29.47
CA LEU A 4 -27.65 9.77 -28.32
C LEU A 4 -28.60 10.49 -27.34
N TRP A 5 -28.67 9.98 -26.11
CA TRP A 5 -28.99 10.74 -24.89
C TRP A 5 -27.82 10.58 -23.91
N LEU A 6 -27.06 11.67 -23.73
CA LEU A 6 -26.11 11.88 -22.64
C LEU A 6 -26.72 12.98 -21.77
N ILE A 7 -26.99 12.67 -20.51
CA ILE A 7 -27.37 13.66 -19.50
C ILE A 7 -26.08 14.27 -18.97
N VAL A 8 -25.85 15.53 -19.35
CA VAL A 8 -24.84 16.44 -18.82
C VAL A 8 -25.49 17.18 -17.65
N ILE A 9 -24.94 17.04 -16.44
CA ILE A 9 -25.16 18.02 -15.38
C ILE A 9 -23.80 18.66 -15.09
N SER A 10 -23.58 19.77 -15.80
CA SER A 10 -22.60 20.78 -15.47
C SER A 10 -23.30 21.81 -14.61
N ALA A 11 -22.84 21.98 -13.37
CA ALA A 11 -23.13 23.15 -12.57
C ALA A 11 -21.78 23.74 -12.12
N LEU A 12 -21.27 24.63 -12.97
CA LEU A 12 -20.28 25.65 -12.64
C LEU A 12 -21.01 26.83 -11.97
N PHE A 13 -20.26 27.71 -11.29
CA PHE A 13 -20.60 28.97 -10.58
C PHE A 13 -20.60 28.81 -9.04
N LEU A 14 -19.79 29.51 -8.22
CA LEU A 14 -19.07 30.79 -8.40
C LEU A 14 -17.81 30.88 -7.51
N LEU A 15 -16.81 31.57 -8.06
CA LEU A 15 -15.74 32.26 -7.34
C LEU A 15 -16.31 33.37 -6.44
N ALA A 16 -15.81 33.47 -5.22
CA ALA A 16 -15.69 34.72 -4.49
C ALA A 16 -14.36 34.70 -3.74
N GLY A 17 -13.38 35.46 -4.24
CA GLY A 17 -12.23 35.86 -3.45
C GLY A 17 -12.52 37.17 -2.75
N CYS A 18 -12.07 37.34 -1.51
CA CYS A 18 -11.47 38.57 -0.99
C CYS A 18 -10.87 38.32 0.40
N PHE A 19 -9.81 39.07 0.68
CA PHE A 19 -8.85 38.97 1.77
C PHE A 19 -9.41 39.29 3.17
N GLY A 20 -8.78 38.68 4.19
CA GLY A 20 -8.39 39.35 5.44
C GLY A 20 -9.31 39.17 6.66
N LEU A 21 -9.01 38.21 7.53
CA LEU A 21 -8.54 38.43 8.91
C LEU A 21 -8.44 37.09 9.67
N LYS A 22 -7.35 36.97 10.44
CA LYS A 22 -7.12 36.10 11.60
C LYS A 22 -8.36 35.36 12.15
N SER A 23 -8.35 34.04 12.03
CA SER A 23 -8.85 33.15 13.09
C SER A 23 -7.81 32.04 13.29
N HIS A 24 -7.14 32.11 14.44
CA HIS A 24 -6.41 31.00 15.01
C HIS A 24 -7.47 29.98 15.40
N ASP A 25 -7.67 28.98 14.55
CA ASP A 25 -8.55 27.86 14.84
C ASP A 25 -7.69 26.60 14.87
N GLN A 26 -7.47 26.11 16.09
CA GLN A 26 -6.95 24.79 16.37
C GLN A 26 -8.02 23.78 15.94
N SER A 27 -8.10 23.49 14.65
CA SER A 27 -8.74 22.29 14.15
C SER A 27 -7.67 21.22 13.96
N ASP A 28 -7.91 20.02 14.49
CA ASP A 28 -7.17 18.77 14.25
C ASP A 28 -6.22 18.86 13.05
N GLU A 29 -4.91 18.83 13.30
CA GLU A 29 -3.91 18.78 12.24
C GLU A 29 -4.09 17.47 11.46
N THR A 30 -4.95 17.54 10.45
CA THR A 30 -4.91 16.64 9.31
C THR A 30 -3.50 16.81 8.74
N ILE A 31 -2.61 15.86 9.00
CA ILE A 31 -1.20 15.92 8.56
C ILE A 31 -1.20 16.32 7.09
N LYS A 32 -0.78 17.57 6.80
CA LYS A 32 -0.80 18.09 5.44
C LYS A 32 0.18 17.27 4.62
N LYS A 33 -0.34 16.56 3.60
CA LYS A 33 0.48 15.86 2.62
C LYS A 33 1.51 16.82 2.03
N GLY A 34 2.77 16.38 1.94
CA GLY A 34 3.79 17.07 1.16
C GLY A 34 3.43 17.04 -0.33
N LYS A 35 4.00 17.95 -1.12
CA LYS A 35 3.76 17.98 -2.57
C LYS A 35 5.08 18.09 -3.31
N ALA A 36 5.44 17.04 -4.03
CA ALA A 36 6.62 17.04 -4.88
C ALA A 36 6.39 17.89 -6.14
N THR A 37 7.47 18.52 -6.59
CA THR A 37 7.51 19.37 -7.79
C THR A 37 8.71 18.99 -8.64
N ASP A 38 8.92 19.64 -9.77
CA ASP A 38 10.15 19.50 -10.55
C ASP A 38 11.41 20.00 -9.81
N GLN A 39 11.23 20.84 -8.79
CA GLN A 39 12.29 21.25 -7.86
C GLN A 39 12.49 20.23 -6.74
N MET A 40 13.76 19.97 -6.40
CA MET A 40 14.14 19.08 -5.30
C MET A 40 13.69 19.68 -3.96
N GLN A 41 12.84 18.96 -3.24
CA GLN A 41 12.34 19.37 -1.92
C GLN A 41 12.65 18.30 -0.88
N THR A 42 12.99 18.75 0.33
CA THR A 42 13.23 17.85 1.46
C THR A 42 11.91 17.55 2.17
N PHE A 43 11.61 16.27 2.33
CA PHE A 43 10.44 15.76 3.04
C PHE A 43 10.86 15.00 4.31
N LYS A 44 9.94 14.91 5.27
CA LYS A 44 10.17 14.15 6.50
C LYS A 44 9.91 12.67 6.27
N ILE A 45 10.67 11.81 6.94
CA ILE A 45 10.35 10.38 7.03
C ILE A 45 8.95 10.21 7.66
N GLY A 46 8.16 9.29 7.11
CA GLY A 46 6.76 9.10 7.48
C GLY A 46 5.77 10.09 6.88
N GLN A 47 6.22 11.20 6.27
CA GLN A 47 5.32 12.12 5.57
C GLN A 47 4.83 11.50 4.26
N ILE A 48 3.52 11.59 4.01
CA ILE A 48 2.94 11.26 2.70
C ILE A 48 3.20 12.43 1.75
N VAL A 49 3.83 12.14 0.60
CA VAL A 49 4.17 13.11 -0.44
C VAL A 49 3.34 12.82 -1.70
N ASP A 50 2.54 13.78 -2.15
CA ASP A 50 1.87 13.73 -3.46
C ASP A 50 2.89 14.03 -4.57
N ALA A 51 3.22 13.00 -5.35
CA ALA A 51 4.14 13.02 -6.47
C ALA A 51 3.37 12.75 -7.78
N ASP A 52 2.83 13.81 -8.40
CA ASP A 52 1.98 13.75 -9.62
C ASP A 52 0.79 12.77 -9.48
N GLY A 53 0.13 12.76 -8.32
CA GLY A 53 -1.01 11.90 -8.02
C GLY A 53 -0.64 10.49 -7.55
N VAL A 54 0.64 10.23 -7.30
CA VAL A 54 1.11 9.04 -6.58
C VAL A 54 1.52 9.48 -5.17
N ASP A 55 0.88 8.94 -4.15
CA ASP A 55 1.38 9.14 -2.79
C ASP A 55 2.65 8.28 -2.61
N VAL A 56 3.74 8.91 -2.18
CA VAL A 56 5.02 8.27 -1.83
C VAL A 56 5.32 8.55 -0.36
N GLN A 57 5.72 7.52 0.38
CA GLN A 57 6.05 7.63 1.79
C GLN A 57 7.26 6.73 2.11
N VAL A 58 8.31 7.29 2.70
CA VAL A 58 9.38 6.49 3.31
C VAL A 58 8.89 6.08 4.70
N ILE A 59 8.69 4.78 4.90
CA ILE A 59 8.05 4.25 6.11
C ILE A 59 9.04 3.70 7.13
N LYS A 60 10.21 3.22 6.69
CA LYS A 60 11.21 2.60 7.56
C LYS A 60 12.59 2.58 6.91
N ALA A 61 13.62 2.55 7.74
CA ALA A 61 14.99 2.26 7.33
C ALA A 61 15.66 1.33 8.34
N GLU A 62 16.39 0.32 7.87
CA GLU A 62 17.02 -0.71 8.70
C GLU A 62 18.37 -1.16 8.15
N TYR A 63 19.28 -1.53 9.03
CA TYR A 63 20.50 -2.22 8.62
C TYR A 63 20.24 -3.71 8.46
N ILE A 64 20.56 -4.24 7.28
CA ILE A 64 20.65 -5.67 7.06
C ILE A 64 22.01 -6.12 7.62
N ASN A 65 21.99 -7.08 8.55
CA ASN A 65 23.19 -7.60 9.20
C ASN A 65 23.36 -9.12 8.99
N ASN A 66 22.37 -9.79 8.42
CA ASN A 66 22.29 -11.23 8.22
C ASN A 66 22.69 -11.61 6.78
N TYR A 67 23.94 -11.34 6.42
CA TYR A 67 24.53 -11.75 5.15
C TYR A 67 25.76 -12.61 5.38
N SER A 68 26.10 -13.43 4.40
CA SER A 68 27.34 -14.19 4.41
C SER A 68 28.52 -13.28 4.04
N ASP A 69 29.75 -13.68 4.36
CA ASP A 69 30.95 -12.89 4.02
C ASP A 69 31.09 -12.62 2.51
N ILE A 70 30.61 -13.54 1.66
CA ILE A 70 30.64 -13.37 0.19
C ILE A 70 29.64 -12.33 -0.30
N ASP A 71 28.60 -12.05 0.49
CA ASP A 71 27.54 -11.09 0.19
C ASP A 71 27.78 -9.75 0.91
N ALA A 72 28.84 -9.62 1.70
CA ALA A 72 29.06 -8.45 2.54
C ALA A 72 29.10 -7.14 1.72
N PRO A 73 28.48 -6.06 2.21
CA PRO A 73 28.51 -4.75 1.57
C PRO A 73 29.95 -4.24 1.47
N LYS A 74 30.34 -3.72 0.31
CA LYS A 74 31.70 -3.28 0.02
C LYS A 74 32.05 -1.95 0.70
N ASN A 75 31.06 -1.08 0.89
CA ASN A 75 31.20 0.20 1.57
C ASN A 75 30.98 0.09 3.09
N GLY A 76 30.52 -1.07 3.57
CA GLY A 76 30.57 -1.46 4.99
C GLY A 76 29.21 -1.70 5.65
N LYS A 77 28.12 -1.13 5.13
CA LYS A 77 26.75 -1.34 5.64
C LYS A 77 25.78 -1.59 4.48
N ALA A 78 24.83 -2.50 4.69
CA ALA A 78 23.67 -2.67 3.83
C ALA A 78 22.47 -1.95 4.47
N LEU A 79 22.06 -0.82 3.89
CA LEU A 79 20.95 -0.01 4.38
C LEU A 79 19.70 -0.28 3.54
N GLN A 80 18.70 -0.91 4.14
CA GLN A 80 17.39 -1.10 3.52
C GLN A 80 16.48 0.08 3.86
N VAL A 81 15.78 0.59 2.86
CA VAL A 81 14.75 1.63 2.99
C VAL A 81 13.46 1.13 2.39
N THR A 82 12.40 1.10 3.20
CA THR A 82 11.08 0.66 2.76
C THR A 82 10.20 1.86 2.42
N LEU A 83 9.54 1.79 1.27
CA LEU A 83 8.65 2.81 0.73
C LEU A 83 7.24 2.26 0.57
N LYS A 84 6.24 3.11 0.80
CA LYS A 84 4.84 2.84 0.47
C LYS A 84 4.37 3.77 -0.65
N PHE A 85 3.71 3.18 -1.63
CA PHE A 85 3.13 3.87 -2.78
C PHE A 85 1.62 3.73 -2.78
N LYS A 86 0.90 4.75 -3.26
CA LYS A 86 -0.53 4.65 -3.61
C LYS A 86 -0.83 5.43 -4.87
N ASN A 87 -1.38 4.77 -5.89
CA ASN A 87 -1.78 5.46 -7.11
C ASN A 87 -3.17 6.11 -6.94
N ASN A 88 -3.23 7.43 -6.82
CA ASN A 88 -4.50 8.18 -6.81
C ASN A 88 -4.94 8.62 -8.21
N ASN A 89 -4.13 8.38 -9.24
CA ASN A 89 -4.49 8.66 -10.63
C ASN A 89 -5.44 7.61 -11.20
N LYS A 90 -6.34 8.03 -12.12
CA LYS A 90 -7.21 7.10 -12.84
C LYS A 90 -6.43 6.13 -13.75
N PRO A 91 -5.44 6.58 -14.55
CA PRO A 91 -4.58 5.67 -15.29
C PRO A 91 -3.68 4.85 -14.36
N LYS A 92 -3.22 3.69 -14.85
CA LYS A 92 -2.14 2.95 -14.21
C LYS A 92 -0.85 3.79 -14.25
N VAL A 93 -0.03 3.67 -13.22
CA VAL A 93 1.29 4.31 -13.13
C VAL A 93 2.35 3.24 -12.91
N VAL A 94 3.55 3.45 -13.45
CA VAL A 94 4.72 2.61 -13.17
C VAL A 94 5.47 3.25 -12.02
N VAL A 95 5.73 2.48 -10.97
CA VAL A 95 6.70 2.81 -9.92
C VAL A 95 7.89 1.89 -10.10
N ASP A 96 9.07 2.48 -10.15
CA ASP A 96 10.31 1.78 -10.48
C ASP A 96 11.43 2.21 -9.54
N SER A 97 12.23 1.23 -9.12
CA SER A 97 13.40 1.44 -8.26
C SER A 97 14.42 2.42 -8.83
N SER A 98 14.58 2.51 -10.16
CA SER A 98 15.52 3.42 -10.82
C SER A 98 15.23 4.91 -10.63
N ALA A 99 14.04 5.25 -10.14
CA ALA A 99 13.69 6.62 -9.79
C ALA A 99 14.32 7.09 -8.47
N PHE A 100 15.01 6.19 -7.75
CA PHE A 100 15.54 6.46 -6.42
C PHE A 100 17.06 6.29 -6.37
N ALA A 101 17.74 7.15 -5.61
CA ALA A 101 19.19 7.09 -5.42
C ALA A 101 19.56 7.39 -3.97
N MET A 102 20.51 6.64 -3.42
CA MET A 102 21.06 6.92 -2.11
C MET A 102 22.30 7.79 -2.23
N THR A 103 22.30 8.92 -1.51
CA THR A 103 23.44 9.84 -1.47
C THR A 103 23.90 10.15 -0.05
N ILE A 104 25.21 10.29 0.13
CA ILE A 104 25.82 10.73 1.38
C ILE A 104 26.81 11.83 1.02
N ARG A 105 26.60 13.04 1.57
CA ARG A 105 27.44 14.22 1.29
C ARG A 105 27.60 14.51 -0.23
N GLY A 106 26.59 14.19 -1.03
CA GLY A 106 26.58 14.41 -2.48
C GLY A 106 27.20 13.29 -3.32
N GLU A 107 27.80 12.26 -2.69
CA GLU A 107 28.24 11.06 -3.39
C GLU A 107 27.09 10.05 -3.48
N THR A 108 26.88 9.46 -4.66
CA THR A 108 25.86 8.42 -4.89
C THR A 108 26.43 7.04 -4.59
N TYR A 109 25.68 6.22 -3.86
CA TYR A 109 26.06 4.86 -3.50
C TYR A 109 25.22 3.84 -4.27
N PRO A 110 25.82 2.71 -4.66
CA PRO A 110 25.13 1.71 -5.46
C PRO A 110 24.13 0.92 -4.63
N ASP A 111 23.17 0.32 -5.33
CA ASP A 111 22.31 -0.71 -4.75
C ASP A 111 23.17 -1.87 -4.26
N TRP A 112 22.80 -2.44 -3.11
CA TRP A 112 23.39 -3.66 -2.61
C TRP A 112 22.55 -4.85 -3.06
N VAL A 113 23.21 -5.82 -3.70
CA VAL A 113 22.61 -7.06 -4.16
C VAL A 113 23.38 -8.19 -3.49
N GLY A 114 22.84 -8.74 -2.40
CA GLY A 114 23.46 -9.80 -1.62
C GLY A 114 22.48 -10.53 -0.70
N GLY A 115 22.83 -11.75 -0.29
CA GLY A 115 22.05 -12.58 0.63
C GLY A 115 20.76 -13.17 0.03
N ASN A 116 19.93 -13.79 0.89
CA ASN A 116 18.61 -14.32 0.51
C ASN A 116 17.55 -13.21 0.32
N HIS A 117 17.94 -11.93 0.27
CA HIS A 117 17.02 -10.80 0.15
C HIS A 117 17.09 -10.28 -1.29
N SER A 118 16.30 -10.88 -2.16
CA SER A 118 16.26 -10.59 -3.60
C SER A 118 15.58 -9.26 -3.98
N GLU A 119 15.40 -8.33 -3.04
CA GLU A 119 14.68 -7.07 -3.24
C GLU A 119 15.60 -5.95 -3.78
N GLY A 120 16.50 -6.28 -4.70
CA GLY A 120 17.49 -5.33 -5.23
C GLY A 120 16.92 -4.31 -6.22
N SER A 121 15.76 -4.60 -6.81
CA SER A 121 15.08 -3.70 -7.75
C SER A 121 13.61 -4.10 -7.90
N PHE A 122 12.74 -3.13 -8.17
CA PHE A 122 11.32 -3.37 -8.37
C PHE A 122 10.79 -2.54 -9.53
N THR A 123 9.75 -3.09 -10.18
CA THR A 123 8.93 -2.38 -11.16
C THR A 123 7.48 -2.83 -11.00
N HIS A 124 6.59 -1.95 -10.55
CA HIS A 124 5.17 -2.26 -10.40
C HIS A 124 4.28 -1.36 -11.25
N GLN A 125 3.26 -1.95 -11.87
CA GLN A 125 2.16 -1.22 -12.51
C GLN A 125 0.99 -1.08 -11.54
N LEU A 126 0.89 0.06 -10.87
CA LEU A 126 -0.16 0.34 -9.91
C LEU A 126 -1.43 0.84 -10.60
N SER A 127 -2.54 0.12 -10.42
CA SER A 127 -3.88 0.56 -10.85
C SER A 127 -4.45 1.61 -9.89
N HIS A 128 -5.48 2.33 -10.32
CA HIS A 128 -6.13 3.36 -9.49
C HIS A 128 -6.54 2.81 -8.11
N GLY A 129 -6.20 3.55 -7.06
CA GLY A 129 -6.48 3.23 -5.68
C GLY A 129 -5.60 2.13 -5.08
N LYS A 130 -4.72 1.48 -5.87
CA LYS A 130 -3.87 0.39 -5.39
C LYS A 130 -2.58 0.91 -4.75
N THR A 131 -2.12 0.15 -3.77
CA THR A 131 -0.91 0.38 -3.00
C THR A 131 0.16 -0.65 -3.35
N ALA A 132 1.43 -0.27 -3.14
CA ALA A 132 2.56 -1.20 -3.07
C ALA A 132 3.46 -0.80 -1.91
N VAL A 133 4.15 -1.77 -1.33
CA VAL A 133 5.19 -1.56 -0.32
C VAL A 133 6.43 -2.26 -0.84
N GLU A 134 7.49 -1.51 -1.08
CA GLU A 134 8.71 -2.01 -1.69
C GLU A 134 9.93 -1.57 -0.89
N SER A 135 10.99 -2.36 -0.91
CA SER A 135 12.26 -1.99 -0.29
C SER A 135 13.35 -1.78 -1.33
N LEU A 136 14.28 -0.88 -1.01
CA LEU A 136 15.54 -0.68 -1.73
C LEU A 136 16.67 -0.87 -0.74
N THR A 137 17.72 -1.58 -1.14
CA THR A 137 18.89 -1.79 -0.30
C THR A 137 20.12 -1.18 -0.94
N PHE A 138 20.90 -0.42 -0.18
CA PHE A 138 22.07 0.30 -0.66
C PHE A 138 23.34 -0.13 0.07
N ASP A 139 24.45 -0.18 -0.67
CA ASP A 139 25.78 -0.47 -0.14
C ASP A 139 26.45 0.85 0.26
N VAL A 140 26.38 1.17 1.56
CA VAL A 140 26.72 2.50 2.09
C VAL A 140 27.79 2.42 3.19
N PRO A 141 28.59 3.49 3.38
CA PRO A 141 29.42 3.64 4.56
C PRO A 141 28.60 3.94 5.82
N ASP A 142 29.26 3.86 6.97
CA ASP A 142 28.70 4.39 8.21
C ASP A 142 28.61 5.93 8.11
N ALA A 143 27.41 6.48 8.32
CA ALA A 143 27.14 7.90 8.22
C ALA A 143 26.05 8.34 9.20
N LYS A 144 26.11 9.60 9.63
CA LYS A 144 25.10 10.19 10.52
C LYS A 144 23.78 10.50 9.81
N VAL A 145 23.86 10.81 8.52
CA VAL A 145 22.70 11.14 7.69
C VAL A 145 22.89 10.52 6.31
N TYR A 146 21.86 9.80 5.88
CA TYR A 146 21.71 9.24 4.55
C TYR A 146 20.63 10.03 3.82
N THR A 147 20.79 10.30 2.53
CA THR A 147 19.80 11.05 1.74
C THR A 147 19.25 10.17 0.64
N LEU A 148 17.99 9.76 0.76
CA LEU A 148 17.27 9.13 -0.35
C LEU A 148 16.73 10.22 -1.26
N GLU A 149 17.14 10.25 -2.51
CA GLU A 149 16.60 11.15 -3.53
C GLU A 149 15.65 10.39 -4.46
N MET A 150 14.59 11.06 -4.89
CA MET A 150 13.64 10.61 -5.90
C MET A 150 13.65 11.59 -7.07
N ASP A 151 13.75 11.07 -8.28
CA ASP A 151 13.59 11.77 -9.56
C ASP A 151 12.69 10.89 -10.44
N ALA A 152 11.38 11.16 -10.42
CA ALA A 152 10.36 10.25 -10.94
C ALA A 152 9.43 10.93 -11.93
N GLN A 153 9.05 10.20 -12.98
CA GLN A 153 8.00 10.61 -13.91
C GLN A 153 6.84 9.61 -13.89
N PHE A 154 5.90 9.77 -12.95
CA PHE A 154 4.77 8.85 -12.81
C PHE A 154 3.69 9.02 -13.90
N LYS A 155 3.50 10.25 -14.40
CA LYS A 155 2.63 10.55 -15.55
C LYS A 155 3.30 11.49 -16.53
N LYS A 156 3.09 12.80 -16.35
CA LYS A 156 3.47 13.83 -17.34
C LYS A 156 4.51 14.77 -16.80
N LYS A 157 4.58 14.91 -15.47
CA LYS A 157 5.54 15.78 -14.81
C LYS A 157 6.65 14.94 -14.24
N ASN A 158 7.88 15.44 -14.39
CA ASN A 158 8.95 15.01 -13.54
C ASN A 158 8.72 15.63 -12.15
N VAL A 159 8.83 14.81 -11.11
CA VAL A 159 8.70 15.20 -9.71
C VAL A 159 9.90 14.69 -8.93
N LYS A 160 10.44 15.56 -8.09
CA LYS A 160 11.63 15.35 -7.30
C LYS A 160 11.33 15.49 -5.82
N GLY A 161 12.05 14.72 -5.02
CA GLY A 161 11.97 14.77 -3.57
C GLY A 161 13.19 14.13 -2.93
N LYS A 162 13.49 14.51 -1.69
CA LYS A 162 14.52 13.84 -0.91
C LYS A 162 14.13 13.68 0.54
N TRP A 163 14.65 12.65 1.17
CA TRP A 163 14.45 12.36 2.58
C TRP A 163 15.80 12.19 3.26
N ASN A 164 16.00 12.93 4.35
CA ASN A 164 17.17 12.76 5.21
C ASN A 164 16.84 11.69 6.26
N ILE A 165 17.49 10.54 6.14
CA ILE A 165 17.38 9.41 7.05
C ILE A 165 18.54 9.54 8.05
N HIS A 166 18.20 9.90 9.28
CA HIS A 166 19.18 10.02 10.35
C HIS A 166 19.50 8.65 10.92
N GLN A 167 20.77 8.40 11.24
CA GLN A 167 21.23 7.12 11.79
C GLN A 167 20.44 6.70 13.04
N ALA A 168 20.05 7.66 13.89
CA ALA A 168 19.24 7.43 15.09
C ALA A 168 17.84 6.84 14.80
N MET A 169 17.34 6.97 13.57
CA MET A 169 16.06 6.37 13.16
C MET A 169 16.21 4.97 12.57
N ILE A 170 17.44 4.51 12.31
CA ILE A 170 17.69 3.25 11.60
C ILE A 170 17.76 2.11 12.60
N LYS A 171 16.87 1.13 12.46
CA LYS A 171 16.91 -0.05 13.32
C LYS A 171 18.08 -0.95 12.95
N LYS A 172 18.74 -1.51 13.96
CA LYS A 172 19.67 -2.63 13.76
C LYS A 172 18.81 -3.87 13.47
N GLY A 173 18.98 -4.51 12.31
CA GLY A 173 18.31 -5.79 12.02
C GLY A 173 18.66 -6.87 13.04
N ASP A 174 17.75 -7.83 13.25
CA ASP A 174 17.86 -8.85 14.29
C ASP A 174 19.14 -9.70 14.18
N SER A 175 19.98 -9.52 15.20
CA SER A 175 21.04 -10.39 15.75
C SER A 175 22.24 -10.81 14.87
N GLN A 176 23.38 -10.14 15.12
CA GLN A 176 24.58 -10.83 15.62
C GLN A 176 25.38 -9.89 16.54
N ASN A 177 25.92 -10.44 17.63
CA ASN A 177 26.62 -9.74 18.72
C ASN A 177 27.59 -8.63 18.27
N ASP A 178 27.28 -7.37 18.61
CA ASP A 178 28.27 -6.29 18.70
C ASP A 178 29.12 -6.48 19.97
N THR A 179 30.00 -7.48 19.99
CA THR A 179 31.21 -7.42 20.82
C THR A 179 32.37 -6.95 19.97
N ASN A 180 32.37 -5.66 19.65
CA ASN A 180 33.59 -4.90 19.38
C ASN A 180 33.47 -3.53 20.05
N LYS A 181 33.55 -3.57 21.37
CA LYS A 181 33.94 -2.42 22.19
C LYS A 181 35.31 -1.96 21.69
N ALA A 182 35.34 -0.77 21.10
CA ALA A 182 36.53 -0.11 20.61
C ALA A 182 37.70 -0.25 21.60
N ALA A 183 38.76 -0.92 21.14
CA ALA A 183 40.08 -0.73 21.72
C ALA A 183 40.51 0.69 21.37
N ALA A 184 40.50 1.56 22.38
CA ALA A 184 41.13 2.87 22.30
C ALA A 184 42.61 2.68 22.00
N SER A 185 43.03 2.97 20.76
CA SER A 185 44.44 3.16 20.45
C SER A 185 44.84 4.58 20.84
N ASP A 186 45.30 4.73 22.08
CA ASP A 186 46.10 5.86 22.52
C ASP A 186 47.33 5.99 21.60
N THR A 187 47.30 6.93 20.67
CA THR A 187 48.52 7.43 20.04
C THR A 187 48.67 8.90 20.40
N LYS A 188 49.43 9.14 21.48
CA LYS A 188 49.98 10.45 21.83
C LYS A 188 50.88 10.91 20.69
N GLU A 189 50.38 11.79 19.83
CA GLU A 189 51.24 12.59 18.97
C GLU A 189 51.56 13.94 19.63
N LYS A 190 52.85 14.27 19.57
CA LYS A 190 53.55 15.18 20.45
C LYS A 190 53.28 16.63 20.03
N SER A 191 52.78 17.40 20.98
CA SER A 191 52.61 18.86 20.93
C SER A 191 53.85 19.58 20.38
N SER A 192 53.66 20.39 19.34
CA SER A 192 54.49 21.59 19.15
C SER A 192 53.61 22.82 19.34
N LYS A 193 54.03 23.62 20.32
CA LYS A 193 53.31 24.75 20.90
C LYS A 193 53.66 25.99 20.07
N LYS A 194 52.69 26.59 19.38
CA LYS A 194 52.75 28.01 19.04
C LYS A 194 51.40 28.66 19.24
N SER A 195 51.42 29.61 20.15
CA SER A 195 50.33 30.37 20.74
C SER A 195 49.62 31.28 19.74
N SER A 196 48.29 31.28 19.76
CA SER A 196 47.51 32.50 19.86
C SER A 196 46.15 32.20 20.49
N LYS A 197 45.72 33.06 21.42
CA LYS A 197 44.43 32.98 22.11
C LYS A 197 43.33 33.41 21.14
N GLU A 198 42.57 32.47 20.63
CA GLU A 198 41.29 32.74 19.96
C GLU A 198 40.21 31.94 20.69
N LYS A 199 39.27 32.66 21.32
CA LYS A 199 38.22 32.08 22.17
C LYS A 199 37.27 31.22 21.32
N ASP A 200 37.22 29.93 21.60
CA ASP A 200 36.31 29.26 22.56
C ASP A 200 34.98 28.73 21.95
N TYR A 201 34.91 28.54 20.63
CA TYR A 201 33.76 27.92 19.96
C TYR A 201 34.20 26.96 18.84
N PRO A 202 34.26 25.64 19.10
CA PRO A 202 34.63 24.63 18.09
C PRO A 202 33.55 24.40 17.02
N TYR A 203 32.32 24.87 17.22
CA TYR A 203 31.23 24.76 16.26
C TYR A 203 30.68 26.13 15.88
N SER A 204 30.39 26.31 14.59
CA SER A 204 29.80 27.53 14.06
C SER A 204 28.34 27.69 14.46
N ALA A 205 27.83 28.92 14.36
CA ALA A 205 26.41 29.21 14.57
C ALA A 205 25.53 28.41 13.59
N ASP A 206 25.95 28.33 12.33
CA ASP A 206 25.20 27.66 11.26
C ASP A 206 25.08 26.15 11.50
N GLU A 207 26.16 25.49 11.93
CA GLU A 207 26.14 24.06 12.29
C GLU A 207 25.20 23.79 13.47
N TYR A 208 25.24 24.63 14.49
CA TYR A 208 24.34 24.49 15.63
C TYR A 208 22.88 24.79 15.26
N ASN A 209 22.64 25.82 14.44
CA ASN A 209 21.30 26.20 14.01
C ASN A 209 20.65 25.13 13.13
N ALA A 210 21.44 24.37 12.36
CA ALA A 210 20.93 23.20 11.65
C ALA A 210 20.38 22.13 12.62
N LEU A 211 21.04 21.89 13.76
CA LEU A 211 20.51 21.02 14.82
C LEU A 211 19.29 21.63 15.51
N VAL A 212 19.26 22.95 15.70
CA VAL A 212 18.09 23.65 16.26
C VAL A 212 16.88 23.50 15.34
N ASP A 213 17.06 23.64 14.03
CA ASP A 213 16.00 23.43 13.05
C ASP A 213 15.48 22.00 13.08
N LEU A 214 16.38 21.03 13.20
CA LEU A 214 16.03 19.62 13.33
C LEU A 214 15.27 19.34 14.63
N TYR A 215 15.78 19.82 15.77
CA TYR A 215 15.09 19.74 17.07
C TYR A 215 13.68 20.33 16.97
N ASN A 216 13.57 21.54 16.44
CA ASN A 216 12.32 22.26 16.28
C ASN A 216 11.36 21.60 15.28
N ALA A 217 11.87 20.87 14.30
CA ALA A 217 11.05 20.19 13.31
C ALA A 217 10.34 18.95 13.86
N PHE A 218 10.89 18.33 14.90
CA PHE A 218 10.37 17.09 15.46
C PHE A 218 9.88 17.23 16.91
N THR A 219 10.30 18.27 17.65
CA THR A 219 9.88 18.43 19.04
C THR A 219 8.41 18.81 19.17
N LYS A 220 7.73 18.13 20.11
CA LYS A 220 6.39 18.48 20.60
C LYS A 220 6.44 19.49 21.75
N GLY A 221 7.65 19.83 22.23
CA GLY A 221 7.88 20.72 23.37
C GLY A 221 8.26 22.15 22.97
N GLU A 222 8.95 22.84 23.88
CA GLU A 222 9.42 24.20 23.66
C GLU A 222 10.44 24.27 22.52
N ARG A 223 10.24 25.21 21.60
CA ARG A 223 11.14 25.44 20.46
C ARG A 223 12.36 26.24 20.89
N MET A 224 13.51 25.91 20.32
CA MET A 224 14.76 26.62 20.53
C MET A 224 14.96 27.72 19.48
N ASN A 225 15.54 28.85 19.88
CA ASN A 225 15.89 29.93 18.95
C ASN A 225 17.27 29.66 18.33
N HIS A 226 17.47 30.17 17.11
CA HIS A 226 18.78 30.22 16.49
C HIS A 226 19.75 31.12 17.29
N VAL A 227 21.03 30.78 17.21
CA VAL A 227 22.13 31.57 17.77
C VAL A 227 22.87 32.29 16.65
N THR A 228 23.50 33.42 16.95
CA THR A 228 24.31 34.20 15.99
C THR A 228 25.81 34.07 16.26
N ARG A 229 26.21 33.25 17.24
CA ARG A 229 27.61 33.00 17.62
C ARG A 229 27.92 31.51 17.52
N GLY A 230 29.21 31.19 17.41
CA GLY A 230 29.67 29.82 17.62
C GLY A 230 29.29 29.31 19.02
N VAL A 231 29.24 27.99 19.16
CA VAL A 231 28.85 27.30 20.39
C VAL A 231 29.95 26.37 20.88
N THR A 232 29.95 26.13 22.20
CA THR A 232 30.91 25.24 22.85
C THR A 232 30.61 23.78 22.55
N ASN A 233 31.58 22.88 22.77
CA ASN A 233 31.35 21.43 22.69
C ASN A 233 30.16 20.97 23.52
N LYS A 234 30.00 21.50 24.73
CA LYS A 234 28.91 21.13 25.63
C LYS A 234 27.57 21.55 25.06
N GLU A 235 27.44 22.82 24.64
CA GLU A 235 26.19 23.34 24.05
C GLU A 235 25.76 22.53 22.82
N TYR A 236 26.72 22.20 21.94
CA TYR A 236 26.47 21.40 20.75
C TYR A 236 26.06 19.97 21.09
N ASN A 237 26.84 19.26 21.91
CA ASN A 237 26.58 17.86 22.25
C ASN A 237 25.27 17.69 23.03
N ASP A 238 24.96 18.60 23.95
CA ASP A 238 23.68 18.56 24.70
C ASP A 238 22.47 18.67 23.75
N LEU A 239 22.55 19.48 22.68
CA LEU A 239 21.48 19.56 21.69
C LEU A 239 21.48 18.35 20.76
N ALA A 240 22.66 17.87 20.34
CA ALA A 240 22.79 16.69 19.49
C ALA A 240 22.16 15.45 20.17
N ASP A 241 22.46 15.21 21.44
CA ASP A 241 21.90 14.08 22.20
C ASP A 241 20.36 14.19 22.33
N ARG A 242 19.85 15.41 22.55
CA ARG A 242 18.40 15.67 22.58
C ARG A 242 17.74 15.42 21.23
N VAL A 243 18.39 15.81 20.15
CA VAL A 243 17.91 15.55 18.79
C VAL A 243 17.93 14.06 18.50
N ASP A 244 19.03 13.36 18.77
CA ASP A 244 19.17 11.93 18.52
C ASP A 244 18.06 11.13 19.22
N LYS A 245 17.84 11.38 20.52
CA LYS A 245 16.74 10.75 21.27
C LYS A 245 15.38 11.05 20.64
N LEU A 246 15.18 12.27 20.19
CA LEU A 246 13.89 12.70 19.65
C LEU A 246 13.59 12.05 18.29
N LEU A 247 14.63 11.81 17.49
CA LEU A 247 14.52 11.09 16.22
C LEU A 247 14.33 9.58 16.45
N GLU A 248 14.98 9.01 17.47
CA GLU A 248 14.76 7.63 17.91
C GLU A 248 13.29 7.42 18.35
N ASP A 249 12.79 8.24 19.27
CA ASP A 249 11.38 8.22 19.74
C ASP A 249 10.40 8.36 18.55
N TYR A 250 10.67 9.27 17.62
CA TYR A 250 9.86 9.44 16.41
C TYR A 250 9.90 8.21 15.49
N GLY A 251 11.07 7.58 15.35
CA GLY A 251 11.22 6.33 14.59
C GLY A 251 10.42 5.18 15.20
N GLU A 252 10.37 5.07 16.52
CA GLU A 252 9.55 4.08 17.22
C GLU A 252 8.04 4.35 17.08
N GLU A 253 7.62 5.61 17.19
CA GLU A 253 6.23 6.03 16.94
C GLU A 253 5.81 5.64 15.52
N LEU A 254 6.68 5.87 14.52
CA LEU A 254 6.42 5.56 13.13
C LEU A 254 6.28 4.05 12.88
N ASP A 255 7.20 3.24 13.43
CA ASP A 255 7.14 1.79 13.30
C ASP A 255 5.89 1.22 13.98
N THR A 256 5.53 1.74 15.16
CA THR A 256 4.29 1.34 15.84
C THR A 256 3.06 1.68 15.01
N ALA A 257 3.00 2.89 14.44
CA ALA A 257 1.92 3.31 13.57
C ALA A 257 1.84 2.44 12.30
N TYR A 258 2.98 2.08 11.71
CA TYR A 258 3.04 1.20 10.56
C TYR A 258 2.53 -0.21 10.88
N GLN A 259 3.03 -0.84 11.96
CA GLN A 259 2.58 -2.17 12.39
C GLN A 259 1.07 -2.20 12.70
N LYS A 260 0.54 -1.11 13.26
CA LYS A 260 -0.91 -0.96 13.46
C LYS A 260 -1.66 -0.90 12.13
N ALA A 261 -1.19 -0.09 11.18
CA ALA A 261 -1.83 0.03 9.87
C ALA A 261 -1.82 -1.30 9.09
N VAL A 262 -0.73 -2.08 9.16
CA VAL A 262 -0.64 -3.42 8.55
C VAL A 262 -1.70 -4.35 9.14
N LYS A 263 -1.84 -4.38 10.48
CA LYS A 263 -2.85 -5.20 11.15
C LYS A 263 -4.28 -4.80 10.80
N GLU A 264 -4.55 -3.50 10.67
CA GLU A 264 -5.85 -3.00 10.26
C GLU A 264 -6.18 -3.40 8.80
N GLU A 265 -5.20 -3.28 7.88
CA GLU A 265 -5.35 -3.69 6.48
C GLU A 265 -5.58 -5.21 6.36
N GLU A 266 -4.85 -6.03 7.12
CA GLU A 266 -5.05 -7.49 7.18
C GLU A 266 -6.44 -7.86 7.71
N ALA A 267 -6.91 -7.18 8.77
CA ALA A 267 -8.23 -7.41 9.33
C ALA A 267 -9.35 -7.02 8.34
N GLU A 268 -9.19 -5.93 7.58
CA GLU A 268 -10.13 -5.56 6.51
C GLU A 268 -10.12 -6.57 5.36
N TRP A 269 -8.94 -7.04 4.97
CA TRP A 269 -8.81 -8.07 3.94
C TRP A 269 -9.54 -9.36 4.35
N GLN A 270 -9.34 -9.80 5.59
CA GLN A 270 -10.01 -11.00 6.11
C GLN A 270 -11.53 -10.84 6.13
N LYS A 271 -12.05 -9.70 6.62
CA LYS A 271 -13.50 -9.39 6.57
C LYS A 271 -14.04 -9.44 5.14
N ASN A 272 -13.27 -8.95 4.17
CA ASN A 272 -13.69 -8.98 2.77
C ASN A 272 -13.70 -10.40 2.20
N GLN A 273 -12.72 -11.24 2.53
CA GLN A 273 -12.72 -12.66 2.16
C GLN A 273 -13.91 -13.40 2.75
N ASP A 274 -14.20 -13.20 4.04
CA ASP A 274 -15.35 -13.83 4.70
C ASP A 274 -16.67 -13.42 4.06
N ARG A 275 -16.80 -12.14 3.67
CA ARG A 275 -17.96 -11.64 2.92
C ARG A 275 -18.11 -12.34 1.57
N ILE A 276 -17.02 -12.44 0.80
CA ILE A 276 -17.03 -13.11 -0.52
C ILE A 276 -17.43 -14.57 -0.38
N ASN A 277 -16.86 -15.29 0.60
CA ASN A 277 -17.20 -16.68 0.86
C ASN A 277 -18.69 -16.83 1.22
N LYS A 278 -19.23 -15.96 2.07
CA LYS A 278 -20.64 -15.97 2.44
C LYS A 278 -21.57 -15.65 1.26
N GLU A 279 -21.19 -14.72 0.40
CA GLU A 279 -21.93 -14.40 -0.83
C GLU A 279 -21.92 -15.59 -1.80
N PHE A 280 -20.76 -16.25 -1.95
CA PHE A 280 -20.61 -17.45 -2.77
C PHE A 280 -21.46 -18.62 -2.26
N GLU A 281 -21.43 -18.91 -0.95
CA GLU A 281 -22.28 -19.94 -0.33
C GLU A 281 -23.77 -19.65 -0.52
N ALA A 282 -24.19 -18.38 -0.37
CA ALA A 282 -25.57 -17.98 -0.58
C ALA A 282 -26.00 -18.10 -2.04
N GLU A 283 -25.09 -17.86 -3.00
CA GLU A 283 -25.34 -18.06 -4.43
C GLU A 283 -25.49 -19.55 -4.75
N MET A 284 -24.59 -20.40 -4.27
CA MET A 284 -24.66 -21.86 -4.45
C MET A 284 -25.99 -22.41 -3.95
N LYS A 285 -26.44 -22.00 -2.75
CA LYS A 285 -27.73 -22.42 -2.21
C LYS A 285 -28.90 -21.96 -3.08
N ARG A 286 -28.87 -20.73 -3.61
CA ARG A 286 -29.91 -20.23 -4.53
C ARG A 286 -29.94 -21.05 -5.81
N GLN A 287 -28.79 -21.45 -6.34
CA GLN A 287 -28.72 -22.30 -7.52
C GLN A 287 -29.28 -23.70 -7.25
N ASP A 288 -28.97 -24.30 -6.09
CA ASP A 288 -29.53 -25.61 -5.70
C ASP A 288 -31.06 -25.55 -5.57
N GLU A 289 -31.61 -24.48 -5.00
CA GLU A 289 -33.06 -24.27 -4.91
C GLU A 289 -33.71 -24.11 -6.29
N VAL A 290 -33.06 -23.43 -7.24
CA VAL A 290 -33.52 -23.31 -8.63
C VAL A 290 -33.53 -24.69 -9.30
N ASN A 291 -32.42 -25.43 -9.22
CA ASN A 291 -32.30 -26.76 -9.81
C ASN A 291 -33.37 -27.72 -9.26
N ALA A 292 -33.62 -27.68 -7.94
CA ALA A 292 -34.65 -28.50 -7.31
C ALA A 292 -36.07 -28.14 -7.79
N ARG A 293 -36.35 -26.85 -8.04
CA ARG A 293 -37.64 -26.41 -8.60
C ARG A 293 -37.81 -26.85 -10.05
N GLU A 294 -36.78 -26.72 -10.86
CA GLU A 294 -36.79 -27.19 -12.25
C GLU A 294 -37.00 -28.70 -12.33
N GLU A 295 -36.31 -29.48 -11.48
CA GLU A 295 -36.49 -30.93 -11.43
C GLU A 295 -37.90 -31.31 -10.98
N ALA A 296 -38.45 -30.62 -9.98
CA ALA A 296 -39.83 -30.85 -9.53
C ALA A 296 -40.86 -30.49 -10.61
N GLN A 297 -40.62 -29.44 -11.40
CA GLN A 297 -41.46 -29.10 -12.55
C GLN A 297 -41.38 -30.17 -13.64
N ARG A 298 -40.18 -30.63 -13.97
CA ARG A 298 -39.97 -31.69 -14.97
C ARG A 298 -40.70 -32.98 -14.58
N ARG A 299 -40.60 -33.41 -13.31
CA ARG A 299 -41.34 -34.59 -12.79
C ARG A 299 -42.86 -34.43 -12.91
N LYS A 300 -43.41 -33.25 -12.59
CA LYS A 300 -44.85 -32.98 -12.77
C LYS A 300 -45.28 -33.06 -14.23
N GLN A 301 -44.41 -32.62 -15.14
CA GLN A 301 -44.66 -32.65 -16.57
C GLN A 301 -44.63 -34.09 -17.09
N GLU A 302 -43.63 -34.87 -16.71
CA GLU A 302 -43.51 -36.31 -17.01
C GLU A 302 -44.73 -37.10 -16.48
N GLU A 303 -45.17 -36.84 -15.24
CA GLU A 303 -46.39 -37.47 -14.68
C GLU A 303 -47.67 -37.09 -15.45
N ALA A 304 -47.79 -35.82 -15.87
CA ALA A 304 -48.94 -35.36 -16.63
C ALA A 304 -48.99 -35.99 -18.02
N GLU A 305 -47.84 -36.08 -18.70
CA GLU A 305 -47.70 -36.77 -19.98
C GLU A 305 -48.04 -38.25 -19.87
N GLN A 306 -47.55 -38.92 -18.82
CA GLN A 306 -47.87 -40.33 -18.57
C GLN A 306 -49.36 -40.56 -18.33
N ARG A 307 -50.02 -39.73 -17.51
CA ARG A 307 -51.48 -39.81 -17.31
C ARG A 307 -52.25 -39.53 -18.60
N ALA A 308 -51.82 -38.58 -19.41
CA ALA A 308 -52.46 -38.27 -20.68
C ALA A 308 -52.37 -39.47 -21.65
N TYR A 309 -51.21 -40.13 -21.69
CA TYR A 309 -50.98 -41.34 -22.47
C TYR A 309 -51.89 -42.50 -21.99
N GLU A 310 -51.92 -42.79 -20.69
CA GLU A 310 -52.79 -43.84 -20.11
C GLU A 310 -54.27 -43.58 -20.42
N ALA A 311 -54.73 -42.34 -20.26
CA ALA A 311 -56.11 -41.96 -20.60
C ALA A 311 -56.41 -42.12 -22.10
N GLN A 312 -55.43 -41.90 -22.98
CA GLN A 312 -55.59 -42.11 -24.42
C GLN A 312 -55.74 -43.60 -24.75
N VAL A 313 -54.89 -44.45 -24.17
CA VAL A 313 -54.97 -45.91 -24.32
C VAL A 313 -56.32 -46.42 -23.83
N GLN A 314 -56.80 -45.94 -22.68
CA GLN A 314 -58.10 -46.34 -22.15
C GLN A 314 -59.26 -45.94 -23.07
N ARG A 315 -59.24 -44.71 -23.62
CA ARG A 315 -60.24 -44.27 -24.61
C ARG A 315 -60.25 -45.15 -25.87
N GLN A 316 -59.07 -45.55 -26.35
CA GLN A 316 -58.96 -46.47 -27.50
C GLN A 316 -59.56 -47.85 -27.18
N ASN A 317 -59.26 -48.40 -26.00
CA ASN A 317 -59.82 -49.69 -25.57
C ASN A 317 -61.35 -49.64 -25.42
N GLU A 318 -61.89 -48.57 -24.83
CA GLU A 318 -63.35 -48.37 -24.72
C GLU A 318 -64.01 -48.23 -26.10
N GLN A 319 -63.35 -47.52 -27.03
CA GLN A 319 -63.87 -47.38 -28.38
C GLN A 319 -63.88 -48.72 -29.13
N ALA A 320 -62.80 -49.50 -29.03
CA ALA A 320 -62.73 -50.85 -29.60
C ALA A 320 -63.80 -51.78 -28.99
N ALA A 321 -64.07 -51.69 -27.68
CA ALA A 321 -65.12 -52.44 -27.03
C ALA A 321 -66.52 -52.07 -27.54
N ARG A 322 -66.81 -50.77 -27.70
CA ARG A 322 -68.07 -50.29 -28.28
C ARG A 322 -68.26 -50.77 -29.72
N GLU A 323 -67.21 -50.72 -30.54
CA GLU A 323 -67.25 -51.22 -31.92
C GLU A 323 -67.49 -52.73 -31.98
N ALA A 324 -66.87 -53.51 -31.09
CA ALA A 324 -67.09 -54.95 -30.98
C ALA A 324 -68.51 -55.31 -30.52
N GLU A 325 -69.09 -54.56 -29.57
CA GLU A 325 -70.50 -54.72 -29.17
C GLU A 325 -71.46 -54.38 -30.31
N ALA A 326 -71.23 -53.28 -31.03
CA ALA A 326 -72.04 -52.89 -32.18
C ALA A 326 -72.02 -53.96 -33.28
N GLN A 327 -70.85 -54.54 -33.57
CA GLN A 327 -70.72 -55.66 -34.50
C GLN A 327 -71.48 -56.91 -34.02
N LYS A 328 -71.40 -57.25 -32.72
CA LYS A 328 -72.18 -58.37 -32.16
C LYS A 328 -73.69 -58.15 -32.32
N GLN A 329 -74.18 -56.95 -32.03
CA GLN A 329 -75.60 -56.60 -32.20
C GLN A 329 -76.04 -56.67 -33.67
N GLN A 330 -75.23 -56.16 -34.60
CA GLN A 330 -75.51 -56.31 -36.03
C GLN A 330 -75.57 -57.78 -36.47
N ASN A 331 -74.62 -58.60 -36.04
CA ASN A 331 -74.62 -60.02 -36.37
C ASN A 331 -75.85 -60.75 -35.79
N THR A 332 -76.29 -60.38 -34.59
CA THR A 332 -77.47 -60.97 -33.94
C THR A 332 -78.78 -60.55 -34.63
N ASN A 333 -78.87 -59.30 -35.09
CA ASN A 333 -80.01 -58.81 -35.88
C ASN A 333 -80.08 -59.46 -37.27
N ASN A 334 -78.94 -59.71 -37.92
CA ASN A 334 -78.92 -60.41 -39.20
C ASN A 334 -79.31 -61.89 -39.04
N GLN A 335 -78.91 -62.55 -37.95
CA GLN A 335 -79.30 -63.93 -37.65
C GLN A 335 -80.81 -64.09 -37.36
N SER A 336 -81.43 -63.10 -36.71
CA SER A 336 -82.87 -63.11 -36.45
C SER A 336 -83.73 -62.74 -37.66
N GLN A 337 -83.16 -62.08 -38.69
CA GLN A 337 -83.81 -61.90 -39.98
C GLN A 337 -83.78 -63.15 -40.86
N ASP A 338 -82.75 -63.99 -40.76
CA ASP A 338 -82.66 -65.27 -41.49
C ASP A 338 -83.60 -66.35 -40.91
N ASP A 339 -83.83 -66.37 -39.59
CA ASP A 339 -84.76 -67.33 -38.95
C ASP A 339 -86.25 -66.98 -39.12
N SER A 340 -86.57 -65.89 -39.83
CA SER A 340 -87.94 -65.39 -40.07
C SER A 340 -88.48 -65.68 -41.49
N GLN A 341 -87.71 -66.37 -42.34
CA GLN A 341 -88.14 -66.92 -43.63
C GLN A 341 -88.38 -68.43 -43.54
#